data_AF-A0A6V7V5A6-F1
#
_entry.id   AF-A0A6V7V5A6-F1
#
_cell.length_a   1.000
_cell.length_b   1.000
_cell.length_c   1.000
_cell.angle_alpha   90.00
_cell.angle_beta   90.00
_cell.angle_gamma   90.00
#
_symmetry.space_group_name_H-M   'P 1'
#
loop_
_entity.id
_entity.type
_entity.pdbx_description
1 polymer ?
#
loop_
_entity_poly.entity_id
_entity_poly.type
_entity_poly.pdbx_seq_one_letter_code
_entity_poly.pdbx_strand_id
1 'polypeptide(L)' 'MWCARCMGRIFASKQNQNLPEIWMAGRAPCPTCRLPFCVLDVCFLSEKD' A
#
# COMPACT_ATOMS: atom_id res chain seq x y z
N MET A 1 -14.66 -3.57 6.00
CA MET A 1 -13.35 -2.86 5.99
C MET A 1 -12.47 -3.47 4.90
N TRP A 2 -11.59 -2.66 4.30
CA TRP A 2 -10.81 -3.00 3.10
C TRP A 2 -9.88 -4.20 3.31
N CYS A 3 -9.92 -5.19 2.42
CA CYS A 3 -8.98 -6.31 2.47
C CYS A 3 -7.58 -5.88 1.98
N ALA A 4 -6.54 -6.67 2.27
CA ALA A 4 -5.15 -6.39 1.88
C ALA A 4 -5.01 -6.09 0.38
N ARG A 5 -5.71 -6.87 -0.47
CA ARG A 5 -5.73 -6.63 -1.94
C ARG A 5 -6.29 -5.26 -2.29
N CYS A 6 -7.37 -4.82 -1.63
CA CYS A 6 -7.92 -3.50 -1.88
C CYS A 6 -7.00 -2.39 -1.35
N MET A 7 -6.38 -2.57 -0.18
CA MET A 7 -5.39 -1.63 0.37
C MET A 7 -4.18 -1.48 -0.57
N GLY A 8 -3.68 -2.58 -1.14
CA GLY A 8 -2.60 -2.56 -2.14
C GLY A 8 -2.96 -1.81 -3.42
N ARG A 9 -4.20 -1.96 -3.93
CA ARG A 9 -4.68 -1.19 -5.08
C ARG A 9 -4.76 0.31 -4.78
N ILE A 10 -5.22 0.67 -3.59
CA ILE A 10 -5.27 2.06 -3.13
C ILE A 10 -3.84 2.62 -3.07
N PHE A 11 -2.92 1.90 -2.44
CA PHE A 11 -1.50 2.27 -2.39
C PHE A 11 -0.94 2.53 -3.79
N ALA A 12 -1.07 1.58 -4.72
CA ALA A 12 -0.58 1.67 -6.08
C ALA A 12 -1.15 2.88 -6.84
N SER A 13 -2.45 3.17 -6.66
CA SER A 13 -3.11 4.31 -7.31
C SER A 13 -2.62 5.69 -6.87
N LYS A 14 -1.83 5.76 -5.78
CA LYS A 14 -1.29 7.00 -5.23
C LYS A 14 0.20 7.19 -5.53
N GLN A 15 0.84 6.21 -6.15
CA GLN A 15 2.25 6.30 -6.52
C GLN A 15 2.43 6.97 -7.88
N ASN A 16 3.64 7.47 -8.13
CA ASN A 16 4.02 8.04 -9.42
C ASN A 16 4.17 6.92 -10.45
N GLN A 17 3.24 6.82 -11.41
CA GLN A 17 3.23 5.75 -12.41
C GLN A 17 4.42 5.77 -13.36
N ASN A 18 5.15 6.89 -13.46
CA ASN A 18 6.33 7.02 -14.29
C ASN A 18 7.62 6.56 -13.60
N LEU A 19 7.59 6.31 -12.28
CA LEU A 19 8.75 5.91 -11.48
C LEU A 19 8.40 4.70 -10.59
N PRO A 20 8.10 3.52 -11.16
CA PRO A 20 7.77 2.32 -10.38
C PRO A 20 8.88 1.87 -9.42
N GLU A 21 10.14 2.15 -9.75
CA GLU A 21 11.32 1.75 -8.97
C GLU A 21 11.36 2.39 -7.57
N ILE A 22 10.69 3.52 -7.36
CA ILE A 22 10.63 4.19 -6.05
C ILE A 22 9.35 3.87 -5.25
N TRP A 23 8.42 3.08 -5.78
CA TRP A 23 7.10 2.87 -5.16
C TRP A 23 7.21 2.32 -3.75
N MET A 24 8.15 1.40 -3.48
CA MET A 24 8.29 0.78 -2.16
C MET A 24 8.60 1.78 -1.03
N ALA A 25 9.23 2.92 -1.35
CA ALA A 25 9.50 3.99 -0.39
C ALA A 25 8.32 4.97 -0.21
N GLY A 26 7.28 4.84 -1.06
CA GLY A 26 6.12 5.72 -1.08
C GLY A 26 5.12 5.47 0.04
N ARG A 27 4.14 6.37 0.13
CA ARG A 27 3.03 6.32 1.10
C ARG A 27 1.70 6.60 0.42
N ALA A 28 0.61 6.20 1.06
CA ALA A 28 -0.75 6.53 0.64
C ALA A 28 -1.60 6.90 1.87
N PRO A 29 -2.67 7.71 1.71
CA PRO A 29 -3.60 7.98 2.80
C PRO A 29 -4.53 6.79 3.02
N CYS A 30 -4.71 6.38 4.27
CA CYS A 30 -5.69 5.37 4.66
C CYS A 30 -7.10 5.79 4.17
N PRO A 31 -7.86 4.91 3.49
CA PRO A 31 -9.19 5.25 2.97
C PRO A 31 -10.25 5.50 4.06
N THR A 32 -9.93 5.20 5.32
CA THR A 32 -10.83 5.40 6.47
C THR A 32 -10.44 6.62 7.29
N CYS A 33 -9.19 6.69 7.77
CA CYS A 33 -8.76 7.74 8.71
C CYS A 33 -7.75 8.74 8.12
N ARG A 34 -7.36 8.60 6.84
CA ARG A 34 -6.38 9.44 6.14
C ARG A 34 -4.95 9.44 6.68
N LEU A 35 -4.66 8.76 7.80
CA LEU A 35 -3.30 8.57 8.27
C LEU A 35 -2.44 7.92 7.17
N PRO A 36 -1.18 8.35 7.01
CA PRO A 36 -0.30 7.81 5.99
C PRO A 36 0.09 6.37 6.34
N PHE A 37 0.05 5.49 5.35
CA PHE A 37 0.53 4.12 5.45
C PHE A 37 1.45 3.79 4.26
N CYS A 38 2.35 2.83 4.45
CA CYS A 38 3.16 2.23 3.40
C CYS A 38 2.63 0.82 3.05
N VAL A 39 3.06 0.27 1.91
CA VAL A 39 2.59 -1.05 1.47
C VAL A 39 2.92 -2.17 2.48
N LEU A 40 4.01 -2.03 3.24
CA LEU A 40 4.42 -3.01 4.25
C LEU A 40 3.50 -3.03 5.48
N ASP A 41 2.75 -1.94 5.74
CA ASP A 41 1.78 -1.90 6.84
C ASP A 41 0.55 -2.80 6.57
N VAL A 42 0.35 -3.22 5.31
CA VAL A 42 -0.83 -3.98 4.86
C VAL A 42 -0.48 -5.26 4.10
N CYS A 43 0.79 -5.48 3.77
CA CYS A 43 1.29 -6.71 3.19
C CYS A 43 1.70 -7.67 4.32
N PHE A 44 0.83 -8.62 4.63
CA PHE A 44 1.22 -9.77 5.43
C PHE A 44 2.19 -10.60 4.60
N LEU A 45 3.44 -10.73 5.06
CA LEU A 45 4.32 -11.78 4.57
C LEU A 45 3.64 -13.09 4.97
N SER A 46 3.16 -13.86 3.99
CA SER A 46 2.77 -15.23 4.28
C SER A 46 4.02 -15.98 4.70
N GLU A 47 4.19 -16.22 6.00
CA GLU A 47 5.13 -17.24 6.46
C GLU A 47 4.67 -18.55 5.82
N LYS A 48 5.59 -19.18 5.08
CA LYS A 48 5.42 -20.57 4.66
C LYS A 48 5.80 -21.41 5.88
N ASP A 49 4.81 -22.09 6.46
CA ASP A 49 5.02 -23.41 7.07
C ASP A 49 5.53 -24.42 6.01
#